data_AF-A0AAV4SXC0-F1
#
_entry.id   AF-A0AAV4SXC0-F1
#
_cell.length_a   1.000
_cell.length_b   1.000
_cell.length_c   1.000
_cell.angle_alpha   90.00
_cell.angle_beta   90.00
_cell.angle_gamma   90.00
#
_symmetry.space_group_name_H-M   'P 1'
#
loop_
_entity.id
_entity.type
_entity.pdbx_description
1 polymer ?
#
loop_
_entity_poly.entity_id
_entity_poly.type
_entity_poly.pdbx_seq_one_letter_code
_entity_poly.pdbx_strand_id
1 'polypeptide(L)'
;MDYNYGVFSLLNWDEVTCFVSENSSGLSENKIRKTNGESEKPVIIPEMPKEKKGFTVPEFVRNVMGSSAGAGSGEFHVYRHLRRKEYTRQKIIDEMGEQKIGRANSKEKSKRLRKKAKRKMLKTSKVAAKPEEKKQSSSEEEESSEDENSNADLASDKIPLPISLESNQENENTKPSKEEA
;
A
#
# COMPACT_ATOMS: atom_id res chain seq x y z
N MET A 1 -26.18 -53.23 45.58
CA MET A 1 -27.26 -52.28 45.26
C MET A 1 -26.89 -51.01 45.99
N ASP A 2 -26.50 -49.95 45.27
CA ASP A 2 -26.57 -48.56 45.70
C ASP A 2 -26.07 -47.69 44.53
N TYR A 3 -27.01 -47.29 43.66
CA TYR A 3 -26.75 -46.39 42.55
C TYR A 3 -26.78 -44.95 43.07
N ASN A 4 -25.61 -44.33 43.21
CA ASN A 4 -25.50 -42.90 43.48
C ASN A 4 -25.47 -42.17 42.14
N TYR A 5 -26.64 -41.71 41.68
CA TYR A 5 -26.77 -40.84 40.51
C TYR A 5 -26.24 -39.45 40.86
N GLY A 6 -24.98 -39.19 40.50
CA GLY A 6 -24.41 -37.85 40.53
C GLY A 6 -25.21 -36.93 39.61
N VAL A 7 -25.85 -35.92 40.20
CA VAL A 7 -26.60 -34.87 39.52
C VAL A 7 -25.61 -34.07 38.67
N PHE A 8 -25.47 -34.46 37.41
CA PHE A 8 -24.73 -33.71 36.40
C PHE A 8 -25.49 -32.40 36.19
N SER A 9 -25.03 -31.33 36.85
CA SER A 9 -25.53 -29.97 36.68
C SER A 9 -25.70 -29.69 35.19
N LEU A 10 -26.95 -29.48 34.76
CA LEU A 10 -27.28 -29.02 33.42
C LEU A 10 -26.50 -27.72 33.18
N LEU A 11 -25.40 -27.79 32.43
CA LEU A 11 -24.97 -26.64 31.66
C LEU A 11 -26.07 -26.43 30.62
N ASN A 12 -26.86 -25.39 30.83
CA ASN A 12 -27.95 -25.00 29.96
C ASN A 12 -27.36 -24.59 28.60
N TRP A 13 -27.43 -25.49 27.62
CA TRP A 13 -26.98 -25.23 26.24
C TRP A 13 -27.90 -24.26 25.50
N ASP A 14 -29.00 -23.84 26.12
CA ASP A 14 -30.06 -23.01 25.54
C ASP A 14 -29.75 -21.50 25.52
N GLU A 15 -28.61 -21.04 26.07
CA GLU A 15 -28.28 -19.60 26.10
C GLU A 15 -27.30 -19.12 25.02
N VAL A 16 -26.93 -19.96 24.05
CA VAL A 16 -26.15 -19.50 22.87
C VAL A 16 -27.13 -19.09 21.77
N THR A 17 -27.90 -18.02 22.01
CA THR A 17 -28.75 -17.41 20.97
C THR A 17 -27.87 -16.66 19.96
N CYS A 18 -27.61 -17.27 18.81
CA CYS A 18 -26.89 -16.61 17.72
C CYS A 18 -27.87 -15.72 16.93
N PHE A 19 -28.07 -14.49 17.40
CA PHE A 19 -28.91 -13.51 16.71
C PHE A 19 -28.15 -12.94 15.50
N VAL A 20 -28.44 -13.49 14.32
CA VAL A 20 -27.93 -12.97 13.04
C VAL A 20 -28.74 -11.73 12.67
N SER A 21 -28.12 -10.54 12.75
CA SER A 21 -28.78 -9.31 12.33
C SER A 21 -28.66 -9.09 10.83
N GLU A 22 -29.78 -8.83 10.16
CA GLU A 22 -29.83 -8.56 8.73
C GLU A 22 -29.32 -7.14 8.36
N ASN A 23 -29.42 -6.19 9.29
CA ASN A 23 -29.04 -4.79 9.09
C ASN A 23 -27.66 -4.45 9.67
N SER A 24 -26.96 -3.48 9.06
CA SER A 24 -25.65 -2.98 9.52
C SER A 24 -25.67 -2.40 10.94
N SER A 25 -26.79 -1.79 11.33
CA SER A 25 -27.03 -1.29 12.68
C SER A 25 -27.10 -2.43 13.70
N GLY A 26 -27.71 -3.56 13.35
CA GLY A 26 -27.84 -4.72 14.24
C GLY A 26 -26.50 -5.40 14.56
N LEU A 27 -25.56 -5.43 13.60
CA LEU A 27 -24.21 -5.95 13.86
C LEU A 27 -23.45 -5.07 14.87
N SER A 28 -23.66 -3.76 14.79
CA SER A 28 -23.08 -2.78 15.71
C SER A 28 -23.70 -2.91 17.09
N GLU A 29 -25.03 -3.03 17.17
CA GLU A 29 -25.77 -3.21 18.41
C GLU A 29 -25.36 -4.50 19.13
N ASN A 30 -25.26 -5.63 18.41
CA ASN A 30 -24.77 -6.89 18.96
C ASN A 30 -23.33 -6.77 19.50
N LYS A 31 -22.46 -6.04 18.81
CA LYS A 31 -21.08 -5.82 19.25
C LYS A 31 -21.02 -4.97 20.51
N ILE A 32 -21.85 -3.93 20.61
CA ILE A 32 -21.98 -3.08 21.81
C ILE A 32 -22.54 -3.89 22.99
N ARG A 33 -23.60 -4.66 22.77
CA ARG A 33 -24.19 -5.55 23.81
C ARG A 33 -23.13 -6.52 24.35
N LYS A 34 -22.32 -7.10 23.46
CA LYS A 34 -21.22 -8.01 23.82
C LYS A 34 -20.13 -7.31 24.64
N THR A 35 -19.70 -6.11 24.24
CA THR A 35 -18.67 -5.36 25.00
C THR A 35 -19.17 -4.86 26.34
N ASN A 36 -20.45 -4.47 26.44
CA ASN A 36 -21.03 -3.95 27.68
C ASN A 36 -21.24 -5.03 28.74
N GLY A 37 -21.50 -6.28 28.34
CA GLY A 37 -21.53 -7.42 29.26
C GLY A 37 -20.16 -7.79 29.84
N GLU A 38 -19.07 -7.31 29.23
CA GLU A 38 -17.69 -7.57 29.62
C GLU A 38 -16.95 -6.28 30.01
N SER A 39 -17.62 -5.39 30.77
CA SER A 39 -17.13 -4.04 31.10
C SER A 39 -15.81 -4.00 31.90
N GLU A 40 -15.50 -5.05 32.67
CA GLU A 40 -14.25 -5.14 33.43
C GLU A 40 -13.04 -5.52 32.57
N LYS A 41 -13.25 -6.08 31.35
CA LYS A 41 -12.16 -6.46 30.45
C LYS A 41 -11.71 -5.23 29.65
N PRO A 42 -10.40 -4.91 29.61
CA PRO A 42 -9.93 -3.79 28.81
C PRO A 42 -10.18 -4.07 27.32
N VAL A 43 -10.74 -3.10 26.62
CA VAL A 43 -10.95 -3.17 25.16
C VAL A 43 -9.59 -3.13 24.46
N ILE A 44 -9.23 -4.22 23.78
CA ILE A 44 -7.98 -4.32 23.01
C ILE A 44 -8.18 -3.59 21.69
N ILE A 45 -7.68 -2.35 21.60
CA ILE A 45 -7.56 -1.64 20.32
C ILE A 45 -6.34 -2.21 19.59
N PRO A 46 -6.50 -2.73 18.36
CA PRO A 46 -5.37 -3.25 17.61
C PRO A 46 -4.38 -2.12 17.30
N GLU A 47 -3.10 -2.39 17.52
CA GLU A 47 -2.01 -1.51 17.08
C GLU A 47 -2.03 -1.41 15.53
N MET A 48 -1.57 -0.27 15.00
CA MET A 48 -1.45 -0.10 13.55
C MET A 48 -0.66 -1.27 12.92
N PRO A 49 -1.10 -1.79 11.77
CA PRO A 49 -0.39 -2.88 11.11
C PRO A 49 1.03 -2.44 10.76
N LYS A 50 2.01 -3.18 11.27
CA LYS A 50 3.43 -2.90 11.05
C LYS A 50 3.78 -3.20 9.59
N GLU A 51 4.67 -2.40 9.01
CA GLU A 51 5.19 -2.66 7.67
C GLU A 51 5.86 -4.03 7.63
N LYS A 52 5.66 -4.78 6.54
CA LYS A 52 6.23 -6.12 6.38
C LYS A 52 7.75 -6.01 6.32
N LYS A 53 8.41 -6.27 7.46
CA LYS A 53 9.88 -6.30 7.54
C LYS A 53 10.39 -7.60 6.91
N GLY A 54 11.38 -7.48 6.03
CA GLY A 54 12.07 -8.64 5.47
C GLY A 54 12.83 -9.44 6.53
N PHE A 55 13.27 -10.65 6.15
CA PHE A 55 14.14 -11.46 7.01
C PHE A 55 15.43 -10.70 7.33
N THR A 56 15.79 -10.64 8.60
CA THR A 56 17.10 -10.11 9.03
C THR A 56 18.17 -11.18 8.85
N VAL A 57 19.30 -10.81 8.26
CA VAL A 57 20.44 -11.70 8.06
C VAL A 57 21.24 -11.75 9.37
N PRO A 58 21.54 -12.93 9.93
CA PRO A 58 22.41 -13.04 11.08
C PRO A 58 23.83 -12.56 10.72
N GLU A 59 24.48 -11.86 11.65
CA GLU A 59 25.81 -11.28 11.44
C GLU A 59 26.89 -12.33 11.21
N PHE A 60 26.87 -13.42 11.98
CA PHE A 60 27.85 -14.49 11.89
C PHE A 60 27.19 -15.84 11.66
N VAL A 61 27.65 -16.54 10.63
CA VAL A 61 27.34 -17.96 10.40
C VAL A 61 28.50 -18.77 10.97
N ARG A 62 28.21 -19.61 11.97
CA ARG A 62 29.23 -20.40 12.69
C ARG A 62 29.61 -21.70 11.98
N ASN A 63 28.76 -22.18 11.09
CA ASN A 63 28.84 -23.52 10.50
C ASN A 63 29.25 -23.45 9.01
N VAL A 64 30.22 -22.59 8.70
CA VAL A 64 30.73 -22.45 7.33
C VAL A 64 31.78 -23.53 7.11
N MET A 65 31.52 -24.42 6.14
CA MET A 65 32.48 -25.40 5.69
C MET A 65 33.56 -24.71 4.83
N GLY A 66 34.79 -25.23 4.83
CA GLY A 66 35.91 -24.62 4.10
C GLY A 66 35.64 -24.43 2.61
N SER A 67 36.23 -23.41 2.00
CA SER A 67 35.92 -23.01 0.61
C SER A 67 36.23 -24.07 -0.45
N SER A 68 37.16 -25.00 -0.16
CA SER A 68 37.52 -26.11 -1.04
C SER A 68 36.79 -27.42 -0.71
N ALA A 69 35.91 -27.42 0.29
CA ALA A 69 35.14 -28.61 0.63
C ALA A 69 34.03 -28.85 -0.41
N GLY A 70 33.79 -30.12 -0.77
CA GLY A 70 32.76 -30.48 -1.74
C GLY A 70 31.33 -30.20 -1.26
N ALA A 71 30.36 -30.23 -2.17
CA ALA A 71 28.96 -30.01 -1.81
C ALA A 71 28.42 -31.14 -0.92
N GLY A 72 28.07 -30.81 0.33
CA GLY A 72 27.43 -31.74 1.25
C GLY A 72 25.95 -31.99 0.92
N SER A 73 25.38 -33.06 1.47
CA SER A 73 23.96 -33.42 1.26
C SER A 73 22.96 -32.35 1.76
N GLY A 74 23.36 -31.54 2.74
CA GLY A 74 22.55 -30.45 3.29
C GLY A 74 22.62 -29.13 2.51
N GLU A 75 23.63 -28.95 1.65
CA GLU A 75 23.91 -27.67 0.99
C GLU A 75 22.78 -27.25 0.04
N PHE A 76 22.13 -28.23 -0.60
CA PHE A 76 20.95 -27.99 -1.43
C PHE A 76 19.81 -27.32 -0.65
N HIS A 77 19.56 -27.76 0.58
CA HIS A 77 18.51 -27.16 1.40
C HIS A 77 18.89 -25.77 1.89
N VAL A 78 20.17 -25.53 2.22
CA VAL A 78 20.70 -24.21 2.56
C VAL A 78 20.43 -23.23 1.42
N TYR A 79 20.84 -23.56 0.19
CA TYR A 79 20.58 -22.75 -0.99
C TYR A 79 19.08 -22.51 -1.21
N ARG A 80 18.26 -23.57 -1.12
CA ARG A 80 16.81 -23.48 -1.31
C ARG A 80 16.16 -22.49 -0.33
N HIS A 81 16.56 -22.50 0.94
CA HIS A 81 16.05 -21.56 1.94
C HIS A 81 16.58 -20.14 1.70
N LEU A 82 17.86 -20.00 1.39
CA LEU A 82 18.48 -18.70 1.09
C LEU A 82 17.82 -18.04 -0.12
N ARG A 83 17.56 -18.79 -1.19
CA ARG A 83 16.92 -18.30 -2.41
C ARG A 83 15.50 -17.76 -2.16
N ARG A 84 14.70 -18.46 -1.34
CA ARG A 84 13.36 -17.97 -0.97
C ARG A 84 13.42 -16.70 -0.13
N LYS A 85 14.38 -16.61 0.81
CA LYS A 85 14.61 -15.40 1.61
C LYS A 85 14.99 -14.23 0.71
N GLU A 86 15.87 -14.48 -0.25
CA GLU A 86 16.34 -13.47 -1.20
C GLU A 86 15.22 -12.99 -2.14
N TYR A 87 14.41 -13.88 -2.69
CA TYR A 87 13.25 -13.50 -3.52
C TYR A 87 12.21 -12.70 -2.74
N THR A 88 11.98 -13.07 -1.49
CA THR A 88 11.10 -12.32 -0.61
C THR A 88 11.67 -10.92 -0.33
N ARG A 89 12.99 -10.83 -0.12
CA ARG A 89 13.70 -9.56 0.09
C ARG A 89 13.59 -8.64 -1.13
N GLN A 90 13.87 -9.16 -2.32
CA GLN A 90 13.75 -8.41 -3.58
C GLN A 90 12.31 -7.92 -3.79
N LYS A 91 11.31 -8.80 -3.64
CA LYS A 91 9.91 -8.44 -3.76
C LYS A 91 9.48 -7.29 -2.83
N ILE A 92 9.92 -7.32 -1.56
CA ILE A 92 9.60 -6.25 -0.60
C ILE A 92 10.26 -4.92 -1.01
N ILE A 93 11.49 -4.96 -1.53
CA ILE A 93 12.21 -3.77 -1.98
C ILE A 93 11.51 -3.14 -3.18
N ASP A 94 11.14 -3.95 -4.16
CA ASP A 94 10.45 -3.50 -5.37
C ASP A 94 9.08 -2.89 -5.00
N GLU A 95 8.28 -3.59 -4.19
CA GLU A 95 6.99 -3.12 -3.72
C GLU A 95 7.11 -1.80 -2.92
N MET A 96 8.13 -1.69 -2.05
CA MET A 96 8.40 -0.46 -1.31
C MET A 96 8.82 0.68 -2.22
N GLY A 97 9.60 0.40 -3.27
CA GLY A 97 9.99 1.36 -4.30
C GLY A 97 8.78 1.94 -5.03
N GLU A 98 7.92 1.06 -5.55
CA GLU A 98 6.68 1.44 -6.23
C GLU A 98 5.73 2.24 -5.32
N GLN A 99 5.54 1.78 -4.08
CA GLN A 99 4.70 2.49 -3.11
C GLN A 99 5.23 3.89 -2.79
N LYS A 100 6.55 4.07 -2.64
CA LYS A 100 7.15 5.39 -2.38
C LYS A 100 6.93 6.35 -3.55
N ILE A 101 7.14 5.89 -4.78
CA ILE A 101 6.91 6.68 -6.00
C ILE A 101 5.42 7.04 -6.13
N GLY A 102 4.53 6.05 -5.95
CA GLY A 102 3.08 6.26 -5.99
C GLY A 102 2.59 7.26 -4.94
N ARG A 103 3.08 7.16 -3.70
CA ARG A 103 2.76 8.09 -2.61
C ARG A 103 3.26 9.50 -2.90
N ALA A 104 4.47 9.67 -3.43
CA ALA A 104 5.03 10.97 -3.80
C ALA A 104 4.17 11.65 -4.89
N ASN A 105 3.85 10.90 -5.95
CA ASN A 105 3.01 11.37 -7.06
C ASN A 105 1.60 11.74 -6.60
N SER A 106 0.98 10.91 -5.76
CA SER A 106 -0.35 11.18 -5.20
C SER A 106 -0.34 12.44 -4.32
N LYS A 107 0.67 12.60 -3.46
CA LYS A 107 0.83 13.78 -2.61
C LYS A 107 1.02 15.05 -3.45
N GLU A 108 1.79 14.99 -4.52
CA GLU A 108 1.96 16.12 -5.43
C GLU A 108 0.66 16.47 -6.16
N LYS A 109 -0.04 15.47 -6.73
CA LYS A 109 -1.35 15.66 -7.37
C LYS A 109 -2.35 16.29 -6.41
N SER A 110 -2.46 15.79 -5.18
CA SER A 110 -3.33 16.35 -4.14
C SER A 110 -2.98 17.81 -3.80
N LYS A 111 -1.70 18.15 -3.66
CA LYS A 111 -1.25 19.54 -3.45
C LYS A 111 -1.62 20.44 -4.63
N ARG A 112 -1.42 19.98 -5.87
CA ARG A 112 -1.79 20.72 -7.09
C ARG A 112 -3.30 20.97 -7.15
N LEU A 113 -4.12 19.95 -6.88
CA LEU A 113 -5.58 20.07 -6.84
C LEU A 113 -6.05 21.02 -5.73
N ARG A 114 -5.49 20.93 -4.53
CA ARG A 114 -5.80 21.83 -3.41
C ARG A 114 -5.46 23.28 -3.73
N LYS A 115 -4.31 23.54 -4.40
CA LYS A 115 -3.95 24.89 -4.88
C LYS A 115 -4.94 25.40 -5.94
N LYS A 116 -5.33 24.56 -6.90
CA LYS A 116 -6.34 24.92 -7.92
C LYS A 116 -7.70 25.23 -7.29
N ALA A 117 -8.16 24.42 -6.35
CA ALA A 117 -9.41 24.64 -5.62
C ALA A 117 -9.40 25.97 -4.83
N LYS A 118 -8.30 26.25 -4.10
CA LYS A 118 -8.12 27.54 -3.41
C LYS A 118 -8.15 28.73 -4.37
N ARG A 119 -7.47 28.65 -5.51
CA ARG A 119 -7.51 29.71 -6.55
C ARG A 119 -8.93 29.94 -7.08
N LYS A 120 -9.71 28.88 -7.31
CA LYS A 120 -11.12 28.99 -7.73
C LYS A 120 -12.01 29.62 -6.65
N MET A 121 -11.85 29.24 -5.38
CA MET A 121 -12.57 29.84 -4.25
C MET A 121 -12.25 31.33 -4.08
N LEU A 122 -10.99 31.72 -4.26
CA LEU A 122 -10.58 33.13 -4.20
C LEU A 122 -11.14 33.95 -5.38
N LYS A 123 -11.24 33.36 -6.59
CA LYS A 123 -11.85 34.04 -7.74
C LYS A 123 -13.36 34.22 -7.56
N THR A 124 -14.06 33.18 -7.11
CA THR A 124 -15.51 33.21 -6.88
C THR A 124 -15.90 34.17 -5.76
N SER A 125 -15.18 34.17 -4.63
CA SER A 125 -15.41 35.14 -3.55
C SER A 125 -15.14 36.60 -3.98
N LYS A 126 -14.10 36.86 -4.79
CA LYS A 126 -13.85 38.21 -5.33
C LYS A 126 -14.93 38.69 -6.29
N VAL A 127 -15.52 37.79 -7.08
CA VAL A 127 -16.65 38.12 -7.98
C VAL A 127 -17.92 38.34 -7.17
N ALA A 128 -18.21 37.49 -6.18
CA ALA A 128 -19.38 37.63 -5.32
C ALA A 128 -19.30 38.87 -4.39
N ALA A 129 -18.10 39.31 -4.03
CA ALA A 129 -17.88 40.49 -3.19
C ALA A 129 -17.84 41.82 -3.97
N LYS A 130 -17.95 41.83 -5.30
CA LYS A 130 -18.21 43.05 -6.07
C LYS A 130 -19.72 43.30 -6.03
N PRO A 131 -20.21 44.25 -5.21
CA PRO A 131 -21.63 44.54 -5.13
C PRO A 131 -22.08 45.23 -6.42
N GLU A 132 -23.37 45.08 -6.71
CA GLU A 132 -24.08 45.63 -7.85
C GLU A 132 -24.06 47.17 -7.88
N GLU A 133 -22.94 47.82 -8.22
CA GLU A 133 -22.91 49.27 -8.51
C GLU A 133 -23.39 49.61 -9.93
N LYS A 134 -23.84 48.61 -10.72
CA LYS A 134 -24.29 48.79 -12.11
C LYS A 134 -25.72 48.32 -12.37
N LYS A 135 -26.65 48.57 -11.45
CA LYS A 135 -28.10 48.50 -11.73
C LYS A 135 -28.74 49.87 -11.58
N GLN A 136 -28.21 50.89 -12.28
CA GLN A 136 -28.89 52.18 -12.52
C GLN A 136 -28.09 53.07 -13.51
N SER A 137 -27.84 52.61 -14.75
CA SER A 137 -27.64 53.53 -15.90
C SER A 137 -27.55 52.74 -17.22
N SER A 138 -28.61 52.90 -18.01
CA SER A 138 -28.67 53.00 -19.48
C SER A 138 -28.01 51.93 -20.37
N SER A 139 -28.89 51.29 -21.13
CA SER A 139 -28.72 50.93 -22.54
C SER A 139 -27.86 51.92 -23.31
N GLU A 140 -26.84 51.42 -24.02
CA GLU A 140 -26.63 51.61 -25.47
C GLU A 140 -25.23 51.11 -25.87
N GLU A 141 -25.19 50.59 -27.10
CA GLU A 141 -24.05 50.39 -27.99
C GLU A 141 -23.20 49.11 -27.94
N GLU A 142 -23.05 48.60 -29.16
CA GLU A 142 -22.39 47.40 -29.63
C GLU A 142 -20.87 47.60 -29.80
N GLU A 143 -20.23 46.45 -30.06
CA GLU A 143 -19.05 46.25 -30.91
C GLU A 143 -17.62 46.19 -30.31
N SER A 144 -16.98 45.08 -30.72
CA SER A 144 -15.55 44.92 -31.04
C SER A 144 -14.51 44.88 -29.92
N SER A 145 -13.92 43.69 -29.73
CA SER A 145 -12.55 43.41 -30.20
C SER A 145 -12.11 42.01 -29.79
N GLU A 146 -11.93 41.16 -30.80
CA GLU A 146 -10.97 40.06 -30.77
C GLU A 146 -9.56 40.64 -30.66
N ASP A 147 -8.73 40.08 -29.78
CA ASP A 147 -7.28 40.12 -29.93
C ASP A 147 -6.68 38.86 -29.28
N GLU A 148 -6.46 37.87 -30.14
CA GLU A 148 -5.44 36.84 -29.98
C GLU A 148 -4.07 37.52 -29.97
N ASN A 149 -3.28 37.35 -28.90
CA ASN A 149 -1.85 37.19 -29.13
C ASN A 149 -1.12 36.34 -28.09
N SER A 150 -0.44 35.36 -28.67
CA SER A 150 0.63 34.51 -28.20
C SER A 150 1.55 35.07 -27.11
N ASN A 151 1.97 34.19 -26.21
CA ASN A 151 3.40 34.02 -25.97
C ASN A 151 3.72 32.58 -25.55
N ALA A 152 4.53 31.96 -26.39
CA ALA A 152 5.13 30.67 -26.19
C ALA A 152 6.27 30.79 -25.17
N ASP A 153 6.12 30.14 -24.02
CA ASP A 153 7.26 29.80 -23.17
C ASP A 153 7.48 28.29 -23.25
N LEU A 154 8.14 27.89 -24.35
CA LEU A 154 8.90 26.66 -24.45
C LEU A 154 10.17 26.80 -23.61
N ALA A 155 10.05 26.55 -22.31
CA ALA A 155 11.20 26.35 -21.44
C ALA A 155 11.63 24.87 -21.50
N SER A 156 12.83 24.69 -22.03
CA SER A 156 13.57 23.45 -22.19
C SER A 156 14.02 22.89 -20.84
N ASP A 157 13.27 21.95 -20.28
CA ASP A 157 13.76 21.09 -19.20
C ASP A 157 14.08 19.70 -19.73
N LYS A 158 15.39 19.44 -19.76
CA LYS A 158 16.05 18.19 -20.14
C LYS A 158 15.44 17.01 -19.38
N ILE A 159 14.76 16.12 -20.11
CA ILE A 159 14.38 14.80 -19.63
C ILE A 159 15.65 13.93 -19.59
N PRO A 160 16.07 13.35 -18.45
CA PRO A 160 17.10 12.32 -18.47
C PRO A 160 16.54 11.09 -19.19
N LEU A 161 17.16 10.72 -20.29
CA LEU A 161 16.84 9.53 -21.08
C LEU A 161 16.92 8.27 -20.19
N PRO A 162 16.01 7.29 -20.39
CA PRO A 162 16.12 5.99 -19.74
C PRO A 162 17.41 5.29 -20.20
N ILE A 163 18.17 4.76 -19.25
CA ILE A 163 19.32 3.89 -19.53
C ILE A 163 18.80 2.66 -20.29
N SER A 164 19.08 2.63 -21.58
CA SER A 164 19.03 1.44 -22.41
C SER A 164 20.08 0.47 -21.89
N LEU A 165 19.67 -0.57 -21.16
CA LEU A 165 20.52 -1.73 -20.92
C LEU A 165 20.43 -2.60 -22.17
N GLU A 166 21.44 -2.45 -23.03
CA GLU A 166 21.74 -3.37 -24.12
C GLU A 166 21.82 -4.80 -23.59
N SER A 167 21.01 -5.64 -24.22
CA SER A 167 21.14 -7.08 -24.24
C SER A 167 22.43 -7.47 -24.96
N ASN A 168 23.46 -7.87 -24.21
CA ASN A 168 24.52 -8.72 -24.75
C ASN A 168 24.20 -10.17 -24.36
N GLN A 169 23.45 -10.83 -25.23
CA GLN A 169 23.59 -12.27 -25.42
C GLN A 169 24.77 -12.46 -26.35
N GLU A 170 25.90 -12.92 -25.83
CA GLU A 170 26.93 -13.66 -26.58
C GLU A 170 27.93 -14.21 -25.57
N ASN A 171 27.88 -15.52 -25.36
CA ASN A 171 29.03 -16.37 -25.08
C ASN A 171 28.55 -17.81 -25.26
N GLU A 172 28.58 -18.22 -26.53
CA GLU A 172 28.70 -19.63 -26.89
C GLU A 172 30.07 -20.18 -26.45
N ASN A 173 30.08 -21.51 -26.30
CA ASN A 173 31.23 -22.41 -26.13
C ASN A 173 31.71 -22.59 -24.67
N THR A 174 31.59 -23.80 -24.10
CA THR A 174 32.19 -25.02 -24.63
C THR A 174 31.43 -26.28 -24.21
N LYS A 175 31.12 -27.10 -25.21
CA LYS A 175 30.67 -28.49 -25.13
C LYS A 175 31.91 -29.35 -24.83
N PRO A 176 31.96 -30.18 -23.78
CA PRO A 176 33.05 -31.15 -23.66
C PRO A 176 32.84 -32.25 -24.71
N SER A 177 33.79 -32.34 -25.65
CA SER A 177 33.96 -33.49 -26.52
C SER A 177 34.12 -34.74 -25.66
N LYS A 178 33.29 -35.75 -25.94
CA LYS A 178 33.62 -37.13 -25.61
C LYS A 178 34.75 -37.53 -26.56
N GLU A 179 35.94 -37.75 -26.03
CA GLU A 179 36.95 -38.59 -26.66
C GLU A 179 37.04 -39.90 -25.88
N GLU A 180 37.08 -40.98 -26.66
CA GLU A 180 37.22 -42.35 -26.24
C GLU A 180 38.61 -42.62 -25.64
N ALA A 181 38.66 -43.33 -24.51
CA ALA A 181 39.61 -44.38 -24.17
C ALA A 181 39.08 -45.15 -22.96
#